data_AF-A0A800N8Z3-F1
#
_entry.id   AF-A0A800N8Z3-F1
#
_cell.length_a   1.000
_cell.length_b   1.000
_cell.length_c   1.000
_cell.angle_alpha   90.00
_cell.angle_beta   90.00
_cell.angle_gamma   90.00
#
_symmetry.space_group_name_H-M   'P 1'
#
loop_
_entity.id
_entity.type
_entity.pdbx_description
1 polymer ?
#
loop_
_entity_poly.entity_id
_entity_poly.type
_entity_poly.pdbx_seq_one_letter_code
_entity_poly.pdbx_strand_id
1 'polypeptide(L)' 'MAHGNFGLSHVAAGEKAADFVKDGMIIGLGSGSTVYWFLKRLGELVNAGLTVKGVPSSLRNYILDCQFE' A
#
# COMPACT_ATOMS: atom_id res chain seq x y z
N MET A 1 22.87 -10.92 10.75
CA MET A 1 21.40 -10.71 10.82
C MET A 1 21.19 -9.21 10.94
N ALA A 2 20.57 -8.57 9.96
CA ALA A 2 20.45 -7.11 9.90
C ALA A 2 19.51 -6.62 11.03
N HIS A 3 20.11 -6.14 12.13
CA HIS A 3 19.42 -5.34 13.13
C HIS A 3 19.16 -3.95 12.55
N GLY A 4 18.19 -3.87 11.64
CA GLY A 4 17.59 -2.60 11.24
C GLY A 4 16.54 -2.25 12.29
N ASN A 5 16.73 -1.14 13.00
CA ASN A 5 15.66 -0.50 13.76
C ASN A 5 14.63 0.00 12.72
N PHE A 6 13.78 -0.90 12.19
CA PHE A 6 12.74 -0.57 11.22
C PHE A 6 11.70 0.27 11.95
N GLY A 7 12.01 1.56 12.01
CA GLY A 7 11.41 2.52 12.91
C GLY A 7 9.91 2.64 12.72
N LEU A 8 9.25 2.95 13.84
CA LEU A 8 7.85 3.37 13.93
C LEU A 8 7.45 4.37 12.83
N SER A 9 8.40 5.14 12.30
CA SER A 9 8.21 6.07 11.18
C SER A 9 7.75 5.39 9.88
N HIS A 10 8.29 4.23 9.52
CA HIS A 10 7.90 3.54 8.28
C HIS A 10 6.48 2.98 8.35
N VAL A 11 6.05 2.56 9.55
CA VAL A 11 4.68 2.08 9.80
C VAL A 11 3.71 3.26 9.73
N ALA A 12 3.97 4.32 10.52
CA ALA A 12 3.10 5.49 10.58
C ALA A 12 2.98 6.20 9.22
N ALA A 13 4.08 6.30 8.46
CA ALA A 13 4.05 6.88 7.12
C ALA A 13 3.22 6.04 6.15
N GLY A 14 3.34 4.70 6.20
CA GLY A 14 2.57 3.80 5.35
C GLY A 14 1.08 3.84 5.65
N GLU A 15 0.70 3.77 6.93
CA GLU A 15 -0.71 3.83 7.36
C GLU A 15 -1.33 5.19 7.03
N LYS A 16 -0.63 6.29 7.33
CA LYS A 16 -1.13 7.63 7.04
C LYS A 16 -1.29 7.87 5.54
N ALA A 17 -0.40 7.32 4.71
CA ALA A 17 -0.50 7.42 3.26
C ALA A 17 -1.78 6.75 2.72
N ALA A 18 -2.24 5.65 3.33
CA ALA A 18 -3.46 4.96 2.92
C ALA A 18 -4.72 5.80 3.17
N ASP A 19 -4.75 6.64 4.21
CA ASP A 19 -5.88 7.55 4.49
C ASP A 19 -6.11 8.60 3.38
N PHE A 20 -5.09 8.91 2.57
CA PHE A 20 -5.22 9.89 1.47
C PHE A 20 -5.79 9.28 0.20
N VAL A 21 -5.95 7.96 0.16
CA VAL A 21 -6.47 7.23 -0.99
C VAL A 21 -7.98 7.37 -1.04
N LYS A 22 -8.48 7.70 -2.23
CA LYS A 22 -9.92 7.84 -2.50
C LYS A 22 -10.37 6.81 -3.52
N ASP A 23 -11.66 6.56 -3.51
CA ASP A 23 -12.30 5.66 -4.46
C ASP A 23 -12.01 6.08 -5.92
N GLY A 24 -11.76 5.10 -6.78
CA GLY A 24 -11.40 5.29 -8.18
C GLY A 24 -9.97 5.77 -8.45
N MET A 25 -9.13 5.94 -7.42
CA MET A 25 -7.74 6.38 -7.64
C MET A 25 -6.85 5.29 -8.25
N ILE A 26 -5.95 5.73 -9.11
CA ILE A 26 -4.83 4.92 -9.63
C ILE A 26 -3.57 5.29 -8.84
N ILE A 27 -2.94 4.30 -8.22
CA ILE A 27 -1.83 4.49 -7.29
C ILE A 27 -0.57 3.84 -7.83
N GLY A 28 0.52 4.61 -7.91
CA GLY A 28 1.85 4.08 -8.20
C GLY A 28 2.45 3.39 -6.98
N LEU A 29 2.76 2.10 -7.08
CA LEU A 29 3.34 1.31 -5.98
C LEU A 29 4.85 1.21 -6.15
N GLY A 30 5.59 1.92 -5.29
CA GLY A 30 7.05 1.83 -5.19
C GLY A 30 7.52 0.51 -4.54
N SER A 31 8.82 0.40 -4.29
CA SER A 31 9.42 -0.72 -3.53
C SER A 31 10.02 -0.24 -2.21
N GLY A 32 9.78 -0.97 -1.11
CA GLY A 32 10.36 -0.70 0.20
C GLY A 32 9.53 -1.20 1.38
N SER A 33 10.11 -1.22 2.58
CA SER A 33 9.44 -1.63 3.83
C SER A 33 8.24 -0.74 4.20
N THR A 34 8.24 0.54 3.81
CA THR A 34 7.10 1.45 3.99
C THR A 34 5.88 1.07 3.14
N VAL A 35 6.12 0.59 1.90
CA VAL A 35 5.04 0.22 0.97
C VAL A 35 4.29 -1.00 1.49
N TYR A 36 4.98 -1.92 2.17
CA TYR A 36 4.32 -3.06 2.82
C TYR A 36 3.24 -2.63 3.82
N TRP A 37 3.52 -1.64 4.67
CA TRP A 37 2.56 -1.12 5.66
C TRP A 37 1.42 -0.35 5.00
N PHE A 38 1.73 0.44 3.96
CA PHE A 38 0.71 1.10 3.14
C PHE A 38 -0.26 0.08 2.51
N LEU A 39 0.27 -0.97 1.87
CA LEU A 39 -0.55 -2.00 1.24
C LEU A 39 -1.40 -2.77 2.25
N LYS A 40 -0.84 -3.05 3.44
CA LYS A 40 -1.58 -3.70 4.52
C LYS A 40 -2.82 -2.88 4.91
N ARG A 41 -2.64 -1.58 5.18
CA ARG A 41 -3.74 -0.68 5.52
C ARG A 41 -4.69 -0.46 4.35
N LEU A 42 -4.16 -0.33 3.13
CA LEU A 42 -4.97 -0.18 1.92
C LEU A 42 -5.87 -1.40 1.68
N GLY A 43 -5.38 -2.61 1.91
CA GLY A 43 -6.18 -3.83 1.81
C GLY A 43 -7.37 -3.87 2.77
N GLU A 44 -7.21 -3.33 3.99
CA GLU A 44 -8.33 -3.17 4.94
C GLU A 44 -9.39 -2.21 4.41
N LEU A 45 -8.97 -1.10 3.79
CA LEU A 45 -9.88 -0.12 3.20
C LEU A 45 -10.61 -0.68 1.97
N VAL A 46 -9.89 -1.44 1.13
CA VAL A 46 -10.49 -2.14 -0.03
C VAL A 46 -11.56 -3.13 0.43
N ASN A 47 -11.26 -3.93 1.46
CA ASN A 47 -12.25 -4.83 2.06
C ASN A 47 -13.45 -4.09 2.67
N ALA A 48 -13.29 -2.82 3.05
CA ALA A 48 -14.36 -1.96 3.52
C ALA A 48 -15.15 -1.27 2.38
N GLY A 49 -14.83 -1.57 1.11
CA GLY A 49 -15.55 -1.06 -0.07
C GLY A 49 -14.80 0.00 -0.88
N LEU A 50 -13.53 0.26 -0.58
CA LEU A 50 -12.71 1.17 -1.38
C LEU A 50 -12.26 0.51 -2.70
N THR A 51 -12.55 1.13 -3.83
CA THR A 51 -12.13 0.64 -5.16
C THR A 51 -10.91 1.41 -5.64
N VAL A 52 -9.77 0.75 -5.83
CA VAL A 52 -8.52 1.39 -6.28
C VAL A 52 -7.72 0.48 -7.20
N LYS A 53 -6.88 1.07 -8.06
CA LYS A 53 -5.99 0.31 -8.94
C LYS A 53 -4.53 0.59 -8.64
N GLY A 54 -3.75 -0.46 -8.37
CA GLY A 54 -2.31 -0.36 -8.12
C GLY A 54 -1.47 -0.61 -9.37
N VAL A 55 -0.56 0.31 -9.70
CA VAL A 55 0.42 0.15 -10.79
C VAL A 55 1.83 0.03 -10.19
N PRO A 56 2.49 -1.15 -10.28
CA PRO A 56 3.82 -1.32 -9.72
C PRO A 56 4.87 -0.56 -10.54
N SER A 57 5.75 0.21 -9.87
CA SER A 57 6.88 0.92 -10.52
C SER A 57 8.18 0.10 -10.53
N SER A 58 8.18 -1.09 -9.92
CA SER A 58 9.31 -2.02 -9.92
C SER A 58 8.81 -3.47 -9.98
N LEU A 59 9.61 -4.37 -10.55
CA LEU A 59 9.27 -5.77 -10.88
C LEU A 59 9.00 -6.70 -9.67
N ARG A 60 8.69 -6.14 -8.50
CA ARG A 60 8.27 -6.87 -7.31
C ARG A 60 6.74 -6.86 -7.30
N ASN A 61 6.16 -7.89 -7.93
CA ASN A 61 4.74 -8.06 -8.20
C ASN A 61 3.83 -7.77 -7.01
N TYR A 62 3.11 -6.65 -7.05
CA TYR A 62 1.81 -6.47 -6.40
C TYR A 62 0.91 -5.74 -7.41
N ILE A 63 0.40 -6.47 -8.40
CA ILE A 63 -0.74 -5.98 -9.18
C ILE A 63 -1.95 -6.20 -8.28
N LEU A 64 -2.31 -5.16 -7.53
CA LEU A 64 -3.62 -5.06 -6.91
C LEU A 64 -4.56 -4.53 -7.98
N ASP A 65 -5.00 -5.43 -8.86
CA ASP A 65 -6.21 -5.21 -9.63
C ASP A 65 -7.36 -5.49 -8.66
N CYS A 66 -7.80 -4.47 -7.92
CA CYS A 66 -9.04 -4.58 -7.16
C CYS A 66 -10.19 -4.51 -8.17
N GLN A 67 -10.38 -5.60 -8.90
CA GLN A 67 -11.68 -5.96 -9.44
C GLN A 67 -12.21 -7.03 -8.50
N PHE A 68 -12.81 -6.58 -7.41
CA PHE A 68 -13.79 -7.42 -6.73
C PHE A 68 -15.07 -7.27 -7.56
N GLU A 69 -15.36 -8.28 -8.38
CA GLU A 69 -16.73 -8.59 -8.79
C GLU A 69 -17.61 -8.86 -7.56
#